data_AF-A0A661QL34-F1
#
_entry.id   AF-A0A661QL34-F1
#
_cell.length_a   1.000
_cell.length_b   1.000
_cell.length_c   1.000
_cell.angle_alpha   90.00
_cell.angle_beta   90.00
_cell.angle_gamma   90.00
#
_symmetry.space_group_name_H-M   'P 1'
#
loop_
_entity.id
_entity.type
_entity.pdbx_description
1 polymer ?
#
loop_
_entity_poly.entity_id
_entity_poly.type
_entity_poly.pdbx_seq_one_letter_code
_entity_poly.pdbx_strand_id
1 'polypeptide(L)'
;DMVKRLSAHPPIPAGEGIDPRILTRNIYHLYRTLGLKDIRLVKEILTNEKDSLEINLEIFYRWLMAGNRCPDGLGLRPSFEVVYKYAGFLINTIGGRACLYRRPNLARLLVTYYCILVVYEADIRGLNNYGIDIYPLVISLKNEISHYHDLEFQSDYLDKLTSIESYYIEKR
;
A
#
# COMPACT_ATOMS: atom_id res chain seq x y z
N ASP A 1 20.74 2.51 -1.49
CA ASP A 1 19.55 2.23 -2.30
C ASP A 1 18.35 1.99 -1.38
N MET A 2 17.29 2.80 -1.53
CA MET A 2 16.11 2.80 -0.65
C MET A 2 15.38 1.45 -0.66
N VAL A 3 15.19 0.87 -1.84
CA VAL A 3 14.39 -0.35 -2.00
C VAL A 3 15.06 -1.52 -1.26
N LYS A 4 16.37 -1.70 -1.43
CA LYS A 4 17.15 -2.73 -0.71
C LYS A 4 17.03 -2.60 0.81
N ARG A 5 17.08 -1.37 1.35
CA ARG A 5 16.95 -1.13 2.80
C ARG A 5 15.56 -1.47 3.31
N LEU A 6 14.52 -1.08 2.57
CA LEU A 6 13.13 -1.42 2.88
C LEU A 6 12.91 -2.94 2.83
N SER A 7 13.40 -3.61 1.78
CA SER A 7 13.30 -5.06 1.63
C SER A 7 14.01 -5.83 2.74
N ALA A 8 15.16 -5.34 3.21
CA ALA A 8 15.88 -5.96 4.32
C ALA A 8 15.21 -5.76 5.69
N HIS A 9 14.32 -4.77 5.82
CA HIS A 9 13.68 -4.43 7.10
C HIS A 9 12.16 -4.24 6.91
N PRO A 10 11.40 -5.32 6.65
CA PRO A 10 9.96 -5.20 6.51
C PRO A 10 9.28 -4.91 7.87
N PRO A 11 8.19 -4.13 7.88
CA PRO A 11 7.42 -3.86 9.10
C PRO A 11 6.61 -5.09 9.55
N ILE A 12 6.03 -5.03 10.75
CA ILE A 12 4.96 -5.98 11.14
C ILE A 12 3.61 -5.27 10.90
N PRO A 13 2.74 -5.78 10.03
CA PRO A 13 1.53 -5.07 9.61
C PRO A 13 0.34 -5.20 10.57
N ALA A 14 0.40 -6.05 11.60
CA ALA A 14 -0.71 -6.29 12.53
C ALA A 14 -0.22 -6.62 13.95
N GLY A 15 -1.12 -6.62 14.94
CA GLY A 15 -0.80 -6.98 16.33
C GLY A 15 -0.41 -5.80 17.24
N GLU A 16 -0.53 -4.56 16.78
CA GLU A 16 -0.24 -3.36 17.59
C GLU A 16 -1.13 -3.23 18.83
N GLY A 17 -2.36 -3.77 18.80
CA GLY A 17 -3.27 -3.79 19.95
C GLY A 17 -2.93 -4.85 21.00
N ILE A 18 -2.06 -5.80 20.68
CA ILE A 18 -1.65 -6.90 21.58
C ILE A 18 -0.26 -6.62 22.16
N ASP A 19 0.68 -6.16 21.33
CA ASP A 19 2.06 -5.86 21.75
C ASP A 19 2.44 -4.40 21.47
N PRO A 20 2.53 -3.55 22.52
CA PRO A 20 2.94 -2.14 22.40
C PRO A 20 4.34 -1.92 21.78
N ARG A 21 5.20 -2.93 21.79
CA ARG A 21 6.52 -2.87 21.16
C ARG A 21 6.41 -2.84 19.63
N ILE A 22 5.42 -3.55 19.07
CA ILE A 22 5.12 -3.53 17.63
C ILE A 22 4.67 -2.13 17.23
N LEU A 23 3.75 -1.53 18.00
CA LEU A 23 3.26 -0.17 17.78
C LEU A 23 4.43 0.83 17.75
N THR A 24 5.26 0.82 18.80
CA THR A 24 6.41 1.73 18.90
C THR A 24 7.37 1.53 17.72
N ARG A 25 7.61 0.28 17.31
CA ARG A 25 8.48 -0.03 16.17
C ARG A 25 7.91 0.50 14.86
N ASN A 26 6.61 0.34 14.62
CA ASN A 26 5.93 0.78 13.41
C ASN A 26 5.87 2.31 13.30
N ILE A 27 5.65 3.03 14.40
CA ILE A 27 5.65 4.51 14.43
C ILE A 27 6.97 5.08 13.87
N TYR A 28 8.10 4.49 14.24
CA TYR A 28 9.43 4.95 13.81
C TYR A 28 9.99 4.21 12.60
N HIS A 29 9.23 3.28 12.00
CA HIS A 29 9.73 2.34 11.00
C HIS A 29 10.41 3.04 9.82
N LEU A 30 9.68 3.91 9.12
CA LEU A 30 10.19 4.58 7.93
C LEU A 30 11.38 5.48 8.26
N TYR A 31 11.35 6.18 9.40
CA TYR A 31 12.47 7.05 9.83
C TYR A 31 13.74 6.25 10.11
N ARG A 32 13.64 5.09 10.76
CA ARG A 32 14.79 4.22 11.03
C ARG A 32 15.32 3.56 9.76
N THR A 33 14.41 3.11 8.89
CA THR A 33 14.79 2.33 7.70
C THR A 33 15.29 3.19 6.54
N LEU A 34 14.77 4.40 6.35
CA LEU A 34 15.12 5.30 5.25
C LEU A 34 15.98 6.50 5.69
N GLY A 35 15.75 7.02 6.90
CA GLY A 35 16.37 8.26 7.35
C GLY A 35 15.74 9.50 6.70
N LEU A 36 16.14 10.69 7.17
CA LEU A 36 15.49 11.95 6.80
C LEU A 36 15.65 12.33 5.33
N LYS A 37 16.82 12.08 4.73
CA LYS A 37 17.11 12.43 3.34
C LYS A 37 16.16 11.71 2.38
N ASP A 38 16.06 10.40 2.51
CA ASP A 38 15.22 9.55 1.67
C ASP A 38 13.72 9.86 1.88
N ILE A 39 13.30 10.15 3.13
CA ILE A 39 11.92 10.56 3.42
C ILE A 39 11.58 11.90 2.75
N ARG A 40 12.50 12.87 2.73
CA ARG A 40 12.30 14.15 2.05
C ARG A 40 12.18 13.95 0.54
N LEU A 41 13.05 13.13 -0.04
CA LEU A 41 12.98 12.79 -1.46
C LEU A 41 11.64 12.17 -1.84
N VAL A 42 11.16 11.17 -1.09
CA VAL A 42 9.84 10.55 -1.36
C VAL A 42 8.72 11.57 -1.24
N LYS A 43 8.79 12.48 -0.26
CA LYS A 43 7.79 13.56 -0.13
C LYS A 43 7.83 14.51 -1.32
N GLU A 44 9.01 14.92 -1.76
CA GLU A 44 9.19 15.80 -2.91
C GLU A 44 8.64 15.16 -4.18
N ILE A 45 8.92 13.88 -4.42
CA ILE A 45 8.35 13.13 -5.55
C ILE A 45 6.82 13.17 -5.48
N LEU A 46 6.22 12.78 -4.35
CA LEU A 46 4.76 12.74 -4.19
C LEU A 46 4.09 14.12 -4.30
N THR A 47 4.82 15.21 -4.05
CA THR A 47 4.31 16.57 -4.16
C THR A 47 4.45 17.13 -5.58
N ASN A 48 5.55 16.84 -6.28
CA ASN A 48 5.84 17.43 -7.59
C ASN A 48 5.32 16.60 -8.76
N GLU A 49 5.18 15.28 -8.61
CA GLU A 49 4.70 14.37 -9.65
C GLU A 49 3.17 14.17 -9.58
N LYS A 50 2.41 15.18 -9.15
CA LYS A 50 0.96 15.03 -8.94
C LYS A 50 0.23 14.63 -10.22
N ASP A 51 0.56 15.28 -11.33
CA ASP A 51 -0.13 15.12 -12.62
C ASP A 51 0.13 13.75 -13.26
N SER A 52 1.27 13.14 -12.97
CA SER A 52 1.68 11.82 -13.48
C SER A 52 1.43 10.71 -12.45
N LEU A 53 0.94 11.04 -11.25
CA LEU A 53 0.94 10.13 -10.09
C LEU A 53 0.11 8.88 -10.33
N GLU A 54 -1.02 9.03 -11.00
CA GLU A 54 -1.97 7.96 -11.28
C GLU A 54 -1.34 6.87 -12.16
N ILE A 55 -0.76 7.28 -13.27
CA ILE A 55 -0.01 6.43 -14.20
C ILE A 55 1.25 5.85 -13.53
N ASN A 56 2.00 6.68 -12.80
CA ASN A 56 3.24 6.25 -12.14
C ASN A 56 2.98 5.14 -11.10
N LEU A 57 1.94 5.29 -10.28
CA LEU A 57 1.60 4.27 -9.29
C LEU A 57 1.03 3.00 -9.93
N GLU A 58 0.29 3.12 -11.04
CA GLU A 58 -0.15 1.95 -11.80
C GLU A 58 1.04 1.15 -12.35
N ILE A 59 1.97 1.81 -13.02
CA ILE A 59 3.19 1.19 -13.56
C ILE A 59 4.01 0.57 -12.42
N PHE A 60 4.17 1.30 -11.32
CA PHE A 60 4.89 0.82 -10.14
C PHE A 60 4.24 -0.43 -9.54
N TYR A 61 2.91 -0.44 -9.41
CA TYR A 61 2.16 -1.62 -8.95
C TYR A 61 2.33 -2.80 -9.90
N ARG A 62 2.17 -2.60 -11.21
CA ARG A 62 2.38 -3.65 -12.22
C ARG A 62 3.79 -4.22 -12.14
N TRP A 63 4.80 -3.37 -11.95
CA TRP A 63 6.18 -3.80 -11.73
C TRP A 63 6.34 -4.62 -10.46
N LEU A 64 5.81 -4.18 -9.31
CA LEU A 64 5.84 -4.94 -8.06
C LEU A 64 5.18 -6.32 -8.20
N MET A 65 4.09 -6.40 -8.94
CA MET A 65 3.26 -7.60 -9.09
C MET A 65 3.65 -8.50 -10.28
N ALA A 66 4.67 -8.11 -11.06
CA ALA A 66 5.09 -8.86 -12.24
C ALA A 66 5.62 -10.27 -11.90
N GLY A 67 6.17 -10.46 -10.70
CA GLY A 67 6.79 -11.73 -10.29
C GLY A 67 7.88 -12.16 -11.29
N ASN A 68 7.87 -13.43 -11.69
CA ASN A 68 8.83 -13.98 -12.66
C ASN A 68 8.50 -13.64 -14.13
N ARG A 69 7.39 -12.96 -14.41
CA ARG A 69 6.96 -12.63 -15.79
C ARG A 69 7.76 -11.51 -16.43
N CYS A 70 8.49 -10.73 -15.63
CA CYS A 70 9.35 -9.66 -16.07
C CYS A 70 10.73 -9.86 -15.44
N PRO A 71 11.81 -10.05 -16.22
CA PRO A 71 13.15 -10.22 -15.68
C PRO A 71 13.54 -9.06 -14.76
N ASP A 72 13.99 -9.36 -13.55
CA ASP A 72 14.53 -8.37 -12.63
C ASP A 72 16.05 -8.29 -12.80
N GLY A 73 16.49 -7.69 -13.89
CA GLY A 73 17.92 -7.63 -14.25
C GLY A 73 18.79 -6.91 -13.22
N LEU A 74 18.20 -6.13 -12.31
CA LEU A 74 18.91 -5.38 -11.28
C LEU A 74 18.74 -5.98 -9.86
N GLY A 75 17.90 -7.02 -9.70
CA GLY A 75 17.59 -7.61 -8.39
C GLY A 75 16.98 -6.59 -7.41
N LEU A 76 16.22 -5.62 -7.92
CA LEU A 76 15.65 -4.53 -7.13
C LEU A 76 14.21 -4.80 -6.71
N ARG A 77 13.50 -5.71 -7.38
CA ARG A 77 12.10 -5.97 -7.10
C ARG A 77 11.96 -6.71 -5.76
N PRO A 78 11.22 -6.15 -4.79
CA PRO A 78 10.98 -6.85 -3.54
C PRO A 78 10.18 -8.15 -3.77
N SER A 79 10.34 -9.12 -2.87
CA SER A 79 9.46 -10.29 -2.86
C SER A 79 8.01 -9.90 -2.56
N PHE A 80 7.05 -10.71 -3.00
CA PHE A 80 5.64 -10.46 -2.71
C PHE A 80 5.37 -10.36 -1.20
N GLU A 81 6.04 -11.17 -0.38
CA GLU A 81 5.93 -11.10 1.08
C GLU A 81 6.31 -9.72 1.64
N VAL A 82 7.39 -9.12 1.13
CA VAL A 82 7.80 -7.76 1.52
C VAL A 82 6.75 -6.74 1.08
N VAL A 83 6.27 -6.84 -0.16
CA VAL A 83 5.23 -5.93 -0.68
C VAL A 83 3.96 -6.01 0.16
N TYR A 84 3.51 -7.23 0.49
CA TYR A 84 2.38 -7.49 1.36
C TYR A 84 2.56 -6.89 2.77
N LYS A 85 3.72 -7.08 3.40
CA LYS A 85 4.02 -6.49 4.71
C LYS A 85 3.96 -4.97 4.69
N TYR A 86 4.46 -4.33 3.63
CA TYR A 86 4.39 -2.88 3.49
C TYR A 86 2.99 -2.37 3.18
N ALA A 87 2.22 -3.06 2.33
CA ALA A 87 0.83 -2.73 2.05
C ALA A 87 0.00 -2.79 3.34
N GLY A 88 0.10 -3.90 4.08
CA GLY A 88 -0.53 -4.08 5.38
C GLY A 88 -0.08 -3.03 6.39
N PHE A 89 1.22 -2.71 6.46
CA PHE A 89 1.72 -1.64 7.34
C PHE A 89 1.03 -0.31 7.04
N LEU A 90 0.96 0.10 5.77
CA LEU A 90 0.40 1.39 5.38
C LEU A 90 -1.09 1.51 5.74
N ILE A 91 -1.87 0.44 5.59
CA ILE A 91 -3.34 0.50 5.75
C ILE A 91 -3.87 -0.01 7.09
N ASN A 92 -3.10 -0.85 7.81
CA ASN A 92 -3.56 -1.54 9.02
C ASN A 92 -2.87 -1.05 10.31
N THR A 93 -1.74 -0.34 10.21
CA THR A 93 -1.01 0.15 11.40
C THR A 93 -1.27 1.62 11.69
N ILE A 94 -1.14 2.03 12.95
CA ILE A 94 -1.25 3.44 13.36
C ILE A 94 -0.16 4.28 12.68
N GLY A 95 1.09 3.80 12.69
CA GLY A 95 2.23 4.51 12.08
C GLY A 95 2.10 4.68 10.57
N GLY A 96 1.70 3.61 9.87
CA GLY A 96 1.50 3.62 8.42
C GLY A 96 0.36 4.52 7.99
N ARG A 97 -0.81 4.40 8.61
CA ARG A 97 -1.96 5.26 8.32
C ARG A 97 -1.64 6.72 8.58
N ALA A 98 -1.00 7.04 9.70
CA ALA A 98 -0.56 8.41 10.00
C ALA A 98 0.44 8.96 8.96
N CYS A 99 1.23 8.12 8.31
CA CYS A 99 2.07 8.54 7.20
C CYS A 99 1.25 8.92 5.96
N LEU A 100 0.25 8.11 5.60
CA LEU A 100 -0.64 8.34 4.47
C LEU A 100 -1.50 9.59 4.65
N TYR A 101 -2.11 9.78 5.82
CA TYR A 101 -2.97 10.95 6.12
C TYR A 101 -2.23 12.29 6.07
N ARG A 102 -0.89 12.29 6.11
CA ARG A 102 -0.05 13.49 5.97
C ARG A 102 0.42 13.71 4.52
N ARG A 103 -0.19 13.07 3.53
CA ARG A 103 0.13 13.23 2.11
C ARG A 103 -1.03 13.92 1.38
N PRO A 104 -0.77 14.51 0.19
CA PRO A 104 -1.85 15.03 -0.66
C PRO A 104 -2.94 13.98 -0.88
N ASN A 105 -4.19 14.42 -0.99
CA ASN A 105 -5.35 13.53 -1.06
C ASN A 105 -5.22 12.49 -2.18
N LEU A 106 -4.84 12.92 -3.39
CA LEU A 106 -4.61 12.02 -4.53
C LEU A 106 -3.62 10.89 -4.19
N ALA A 107 -2.46 11.24 -3.62
CA ALA A 107 -1.46 10.26 -3.21
C ALA A 107 -1.98 9.30 -2.14
N ARG A 108 -2.73 9.80 -1.15
CA ARG A 108 -3.33 8.96 -0.12
C ARG A 108 -4.33 7.96 -0.73
N LEU A 109 -5.23 8.42 -1.61
CA LEU A 109 -6.24 7.58 -2.25
C LEU A 109 -5.60 6.47 -3.08
N LEU A 110 -4.68 6.83 -3.99
CA LEU A 110 -4.03 5.89 -4.88
C LEU A 110 -3.15 4.88 -4.13
N VAL A 111 -2.35 5.34 -3.16
CA VAL A 111 -1.53 4.41 -2.37
C VAL A 111 -2.41 3.47 -1.55
N THR A 112 -3.53 3.96 -0.99
CA THR A 112 -4.49 3.10 -0.28
C THR A 112 -5.11 2.07 -1.21
N TYR A 113 -5.53 2.47 -2.40
CA TYR A 113 -6.07 1.58 -3.44
C TYR A 113 -5.08 0.44 -3.78
N TYR A 114 -3.83 0.77 -4.11
CA TYR A 114 -2.85 -0.25 -4.45
C TYR A 114 -2.46 -1.14 -3.26
N CYS A 115 -2.49 -0.62 -2.02
CA CYS A 115 -2.30 -1.46 -0.84
C CYS A 115 -3.46 -2.45 -0.65
N ILE A 116 -4.71 -2.04 -0.90
CA ILE A 116 -5.88 -2.92 -0.91
C ILE A 116 -5.68 -4.04 -1.94
N LEU A 117 -5.25 -3.71 -3.17
CA LEU A 117 -5.03 -4.72 -4.20
C LEU A 117 -3.98 -5.76 -3.79
N VAL A 118 -2.88 -5.33 -3.16
CA VAL A 118 -1.84 -6.24 -2.68
C VAL A 118 -2.37 -7.18 -1.59
N VAL A 119 -3.12 -6.66 -0.62
CA VAL A 119 -3.66 -7.50 0.47
C VAL A 119 -4.75 -8.43 -0.06
N TYR A 120 -5.61 -7.94 -0.96
CA TYR A 120 -6.61 -8.76 -1.66
C TYR A 120 -5.96 -9.92 -2.43
N GLU A 121 -4.86 -9.67 -3.14
CA GLU A 121 -4.10 -10.72 -3.80
C GLU A 121 -3.53 -11.73 -2.79
N ALA A 122 -3.07 -11.27 -1.63
CA ALA A 122 -2.62 -12.17 -0.56
C ALA A 122 -3.78 -13.03 -0.03
N ASP A 123 -4.99 -12.50 0.10
CA ASP A 123 -6.17 -13.27 0.48
C ASP A 123 -6.54 -14.34 -0.55
N ILE A 124 -6.56 -13.99 -1.84
CA ILE A 124 -6.83 -14.96 -2.92
C ILE A 124 -5.82 -16.11 -2.91
N ARG A 125 -4.54 -15.80 -2.65
CA ARG A 125 -3.45 -16.79 -2.61
C ARG A 125 -3.36 -17.56 -1.28
N GLY A 126 -4.17 -17.24 -0.27
CA GLY A 126 -4.05 -17.81 1.07
C GLY A 126 -2.77 -17.40 1.80
N LEU A 127 -2.19 -16.25 1.45
CA LEU A 127 -0.95 -15.70 1.99
C LEU A 127 -1.18 -14.53 2.97
N ASN A 128 -2.43 -14.19 3.30
CA ASN A 128 -2.78 -13.18 4.31
C ASN A 128 -2.53 -13.70 5.75
N ASN A 129 -1.28 -14.02 6.06
CA ASN A 129 -0.88 -14.66 7.32
C ASN A 129 -1.09 -13.78 8.56
N TYR A 130 -1.25 -12.46 8.38
CA TYR A 130 -1.55 -11.53 9.47
C TYR A 130 -3.06 -11.30 9.69
N GLY A 131 -3.93 -11.94 8.89
CA GLY A 131 -5.38 -11.81 9.02
C GLY A 131 -5.88 -10.36 8.86
N ILE A 132 -5.28 -9.61 7.93
CA ILE A 132 -5.63 -8.20 7.72
C ILE A 132 -7.01 -8.14 7.06
N ASP A 133 -8.01 -7.63 7.77
CA ASP A 133 -9.35 -7.39 7.22
C ASP A 133 -9.40 -6.05 6.49
N ILE A 134 -9.46 -6.11 5.15
CA ILE A 134 -9.55 -4.91 4.29
C ILE A 134 -10.99 -4.52 3.97
N TYR A 135 -12.00 -5.31 4.32
CA TYR A 135 -13.39 -5.06 3.91
C TYR A 135 -13.91 -3.68 4.35
N PRO A 136 -13.73 -3.23 5.62
CA PRO A 136 -14.16 -1.89 6.03
C PRO A 136 -13.47 -0.78 5.23
N LEU A 137 -12.20 -0.99 4.88
CA LEU A 137 -11.41 -0.02 4.13
C LEU A 137 -11.82 0.03 2.65
N VAL A 138 -12.19 -1.10 2.05
CA VAL A 138 -12.73 -1.17 0.68
C VAL A 138 -14.00 -0.33 0.58
N ILE A 139 -14.93 -0.48 1.52
CA ILE A 139 -16.18 0.32 1.55
C ILE A 139 -15.85 1.81 1.67
N SER A 140 -15.01 2.16 2.65
CA SER A 140 -14.65 3.56 2.90
C SER A 140 -13.96 4.20 1.69
N LEU A 141 -13.02 3.49 1.06
CA LEU A 141 -12.28 4.01 -0.08
C LEU A 141 -13.17 4.12 -1.33
N LYS A 142 -14.05 3.14 -1.56
CA LYS A 142 -15.01 3.18 -2.67
C LYS A 142 -15.92 4.40 -2.57
N ASN A 143 -16.48 4.65 -1.38
CA ASN A 143 -17.28 5.84 -1.12
C ASN A 143 -16.47 7.13 -1.27
N GLU A 144 -15.20 7.14 -0.88
CA GLU A 144 -14.38 8.34 -1.04
C GLU A 144 -14.03 8.63 -2.50
N ILE A 145 -13.63 7.60 -3.26
CA ILE A 145 -13.30 7.71 -4.69
C ILE A 145 -14.53 8.13 -5.49
N SER A 146 -15.74 7.68 -5.16
CA SER A 146 -16.95 8.05 -5.90
C SER A 146 -17.25 9.55 -5.89
N HIS A 147 -16.73 10.28 -4.90
CA HIS A 147 -16.88 11.73 -4.77
C HIS A 147 -15.63 12.50 -5.21
N TYR A 148 -14.59 11.82 -5.69
CA TYR A 148 -13.34 12.43 -6.11
C TYR A 148 -13.21 12.40 -7.64
N HIS A 149 -13.59 13.50 -8.30
CA HIS A 149 -13.71 13.60 -9.76
C HIS A 149 -12.39 13.86 -10.50
N ASP A 150 -11.30 14.15 -9.80
CA ASP A 150 -10.00 14.46 -10.41
C ASP A 150 -9.17 13.20 -10.74
N LEU A 151 -9.77 12.01 -10.75
CA LEU A 151 -9.11 10.75 -11.10
C LEU A 151 -9.44 10.39 -12.55
N GLU A 152 -8.43 10.19 -13.38
CA GLU A 152 -8.61 9.81 -14.78
C GLU A 152 -9.22 8.40 -14.92
N PHE A 153 -8.82 7.47 -14.05
CA PHE A 153 -9.27 6.08 -14.04
C PHE A 153 -10.32 5.80 -12.94
N GLN A 154 -11.10 6.80 -12.55
CA GLN A 154 -12.09 6.69 -11.46
C GLN A 154 -13.01 5.47 -11.62
N SER A 155 -13.54 5.26 -12.82
CA SER A 155 -14.45 4.13 -13.11
C SER A 155 -13.77 2.79 -12.86
N ASP A 156 -12.55 2.61 -13.36
CA ASP A 156 -11.79 1.37 -13.21
C ASP A 156 -11.50 1.06 -11.73
N TYR A 157 -11.22 2.09 -10.93
CA TYR A 157 -11.05 1.95 -9.49
C TYR A 157 -12.32 1.51 -8.78
N LEU A 158 -13.47 2.14 -9.11
CA LEU A 158 -14.76 1.80 -8.51
C LEU A 158 -15.23 0.40 -8.91
N ASP A 159 -15.06 0.01 -10.17
CA ASP A 159 -15.39 -1.33 -10.66
C ASP A 159 -14.54 -2.38 -9.94
N LYS A 160 -13.23 -2.12 -9.81
CA LYS A 160 -12.35 -3.03 -9.10
C LYS A 160 -12.72 -3.14 -7.61
N LEU A 161 -12.96 -2.02 -6.93
CA LEU A 161 -13.35 -2.03 -5.51
C LEU A 161 -14.70 -2.73 -5.29
N THR A 162 -15.65 -2.57 -6.21
CA THR A 162 -16.94 -3.27 -6.18
C THR A 162 -16.73 -4.78 -6.31
N SER A 163 -15.86 -5.23 -7.23
CA SER A 163 -15.53 -6.66 -7.35
C SER A 163 -14.92 -7.25 -6.08
N ILE A 164 -14.07 -6.48 -5.40
CA ILE A 164 -13.43 -6.89 -4.14
C ILE A 164 -14.46 -6.95 -3.01
N GLU A 165 -15.34 -5.96 -2.92
CA GLU A 165 -16.44 -5.95 -1.95
C GLU A 165 -17.33 -7.18 -2.11
N SER A 166 -17.76 -7.50 -3.33
CA SER A 166 -18.56 -8.70 -3.62
C SER A 166 -17.85 -9.98 -3.17
N TYR A 167 -16.55 -10.13 -3.45
CA TYR A 167 -15.76 -11.27 -2.97
C TYR A 167 -15.83 -11.45 -1.44
N TYR A 168 -15.74 -10.37 -0.68
CA TYR A 168 -15.80 -10.44 0.79
C TYR A 168 -17.22 -10.65 1.33
N ILE A 169 -18.25 -10.23 0.60
CA ILE A 169 -19.65 -10.54 0.96
C ILE A 169 -19.91 -12.04 0.78
N GLU A 170 -19.47 -12.63 -0.34
CA GLU A 170 -19.69 -14.05 -0.64
C GLU A 170 -18.92 -15.00 0.29
N LYS A 171 -17.79 -14.55 0.84
CA LYS A 171 -16.96 -15.33 1.75
C LYS A 171 -17.49 -15.39 3.19
N ARG A 172 -18.47 -14.55 3.54
CA ARG A 172 -19.09 -14.49 4.88
C ARG A 172 -20.27 -15.44 5.01
#